data_AF-A0A3C1CEH4-F1
#
_entry.id   AF-A0A3C1CEH4-F1
#
_cell.length_a   1.000
_cell.length_b   1.000
_cell.length_c   1.000
_cell.angle_alpha   90.00
_cell.angle_beta   90.00
_cell.angle_gamma   90.00
#
_symmetry.space_group_name_H-M   'P 1'
#
loop_
_entity.id
_entity.type
_entity.pdbx_description
1 polymer ?
#
loop_
_entity_poly.entity_id
_entity_poly.type
_entity_poly.pdbx_seq_one_letter_code
_entity_poly.pdbx_strand_id
1 'polypeptide(L)'
;MILRMEPFVLESCHSTWLFDTERMRFRRVLKGLDVESRPASTGWRPYFGLDIDPVSESFVVLLNPEGTRLLRSWRHVEHCVQCGGEATAELSLDELRSAARA
;
A
#
# COMPACT_ATOMS: atom_id res chain seq x y z
N MET A 1 -27.94 -9.59 -8.35
CA MET A 1 -27.31 -8.76 -7.30
C MET A 1 -25.83 -9.13 -7.29
N ILE A 2 -24.94 -8.27 -7.80
CA ILE A 2 -23.50 -8.55 -7.84
C ILE A 2 -22.95 -8.16 -6.46
N LEU A 3 -22.54 -9.13 -5.65
CA LEU A 3 -21.74 -8.85 -4.46
C LEU A 3 -20.39 -8.32 -4.97
N ARG A 4 -20.18 -7.00 -4.90
CA ARG A 4 -18.83 -6.45 -5.08
C ARG A 4 -18.02 -6.86 -3.86
N MET A 5 -17.24 -7.92 -3.97
CA MET A 5 -16.24 -8.23 -2.97
C MET A 5 -15.19 -7.13 -3.00
N GLU A 6 -14.97 -6.50 -1.85
CA GLU A 6 -14.00 -5.42 -1.71
C GLU A 6 -12.58 -5.99 -1.90
N PRO A 7 -11.69 -5.28 -2.61
CA PRO A 7 -10.32 -5.73 -2.78
C PRO A 7 -9.66 -5.85 -1.41
N PHE A 8 -8.84 -6.88 -1.21
CA PHE A 8 -8.00 -6.96 -0.02
C PHE A 8 -6.94 -5.85 -0.09
N VAL A 9 -6.81 -5.08 0.98
CA VAL A 9 -5.95 -3.90 1.02
C VAL A 9 -4.82 -4.10 2.03
N LEU A 10 -3.60 -3.83 1.60
CA LEU A 10 -2.45 -3.70 2.49
C LEU A 10 -1.83 -2.32 2.35
N GLU A 11 -1.57 -1.68 3.48
CA GLU A 11 -0.86 -0.40 3.53
C GLU A 11 0.62 -0.65 3.76
N SER A 12 1.50 -0.02 2.97
CA SER A 12 2.92 0.14 3.26
C SER A 12 3.28 1.63 3.32
N CYS A 13 4.49 1.96 3.77
CA CYS A 13 4.89 3.35 4.01
C CYS A 13 4.71 4.26 2.79
N HIS A 14 4.96 3.73 1.59
CA HIS A 14 4.94 4.51 0.34
C HIS A 14 3.87 4.03 -0.65
N SER A 15 3.04 3.06 -0.28
CA SER A 15 2.04 2.52 -1.21
C SER A 15 0.84 1.92 -0.50
N THR A 16 -0.33 2.12 -1.10
CA THR A 16 -1.50 1.28 -0.86
C THR A 16 -1.51 0.15 -1.89
N TRP A 17 -1.58 -1.09 -1.43
CA TRP A 17 -1.65 -2.28 -2.27
C TRP A 17 -3.09 -2.76 -2.34
N LEU A 18 -3.60 -2.95 -3.55
CA LEU A 18 -4.93 -3.45 -3.81
C LEU A 18 -4.82 -4.84 -4.45
N PHE A 19 -5.44 -5.83 -3.84
CA PHE A 19 -5.47 -7.21 -4.31
C PHE A 19 -6.90 -7.60 -4.69
N ASP A 20 -7.07 -8.00 -5.95
CA ASP A 20 -8.23 -8.69 -6.45
C ASP A 20 -7.92 -10.19 -6.34
N THR A 21 -8.34 -10.78 -5.22
CA THR A 21 -8.03 -12.17 -4.83
C THR A 21 -8.79 -13.19 -5.65
N GLU A 22 -9.91 -12.81 -6.27
CA GLU A 22 -10.65 -13.66 -7.20
C GLU A 22 -9.91 -13.81 -8.53
N ARG A 23 -9.37 -12.71 -9.05
CA ARG A 23 -8.68 -12.68 -10.36
C ARG A 23 -7.16 -12.77 -10.26
N MET A 24 -6.63 -12.99 -9.06
CA MET A 24 -5.20 -13.13 -8.79
C MET A 24 -4.36 -11.99 -9.39
N ARG A 25 -4.80 -10.75 -9.19
CA ARG A 25 -4.11 -9.56 -9.69
C ARG A 25 -4.01 -8.48 -8.62
N PHE A 26 -2.97 -7.66 -8.70
CA PHE A 26 -2.73 -6.56 -7.78
C PHE A 26 -2.33 -5.28 -8.51
N ARG A 27 -2.48 -4.15 -7.84
CA ARG A 27 -1.88 -2.86 -8.21
C ARG A 27 -1.43 -2.11 -6.96
N ARG A 28 -0.54 -1.14 -7.16
CA ARG A 28 -0.13 -0.19 -6.12
C ARG A 28 -0.60 1.20 -6.45
N VAL A 29 -1.05 1.93 -5.45
CA VAL A 29 -1.22 3.38 -5.48
C VAL A 29 -0.07 3.95 -4.67
N LEU A 30 0.77 4.77 -5.29
CA LEU A 30 1.95 5.34 -4.65
C LEU A 30 1.55 6.57 -3.85
N LYS A 31 2.06 6.67 -2.61
CA LYS A 31 1.81 7.80 -1.72
C LYS A 31 2.81 8.92 -2.01
N GLY A 32 2.37 10.18 -1.90
CA GLY A 32 3.22 11.36 -2.09
C GLY A 32 3.69 11.59 -3.52
N LEU A 33 3.12 10.87 -4.50
CA LEU A 33 3.40 11.07 -5.92
C LEU A 33 2.08 11.26 -6.67
N ASP A 34 1.76 12.51 -6.97
CA ASP A 34 0.62 12.86 -7.81
C ASP A 34 1.08 13.09 -9.26
N VAL A 35 0.36 12.49 -10.19
CA VAL A 35 0.51 12.73 -11.64
C VAL A 35 -0.82 13.31 -12.12
N GLU A 36 -0.80 14.53 -12.65
CA GLU A 36 -2.01 15.22 -13.12
C GLU A 36 -3.12 15.29 -12.06
N SER A 37 -2.75 15.63 -10.81
CA SER A 37 -3.66 15.72 -9.66
C SER A 37 -4.39 14.41 -9.31
N ARG A 38 -3.83 13.27 -9.71
CA ARG A 38 -4.29 11.93 -9.31
C ARG A 38 -3.14 11.15 -8.69
N PRO A 39 -3.42 10.31 -7.67
CA PRO A 39 -2.41 9.43 -7.11
C PRO A 39 -1.81 8.53 -8.20
N ALA A 40 -0.48 8.55 -8.33
CA ALA A 40 0.22 7.69 -9.27
C ALA A 40 -0.07 6.22 -8.92
N SER A 41 -0.47 5.42 -9.92
CA SER A 41 -0.75 4.00 -9.70
C SER A 41 -0.15 3.14 -10.78
N THR A 42 0.27 1.93 -10.39
CA THR A 42 0.67 0.92 -11.37
C THR A 42 -0.57 0.33 -12.05
N GLY A 43 -0.42 -0.15 -13.28
CA GLY A 43 -1.43 -1.02 -13.88
C GLY A 43 -1.65 -2.30 -13.06
N TRP A 44 -2.85 -2.88 -13.18
CA TRP A 44 -3.14 -4.20 -12.63
C TRP A 44 -2.25 -5.25 -13.30
N ARG A 45 -1.70 -6.17 -12.49
CA ARG A 45 -0.86 -7.26 -12.98
C ARG A 45 -1.06 -8.53 -12.16
N PRO A 46 -0.80 -9.71 -12.74
CA PRO A 46 -0.95 -10.96 -12.01
C PRO A 46 0.01 -11.04 -10.81
N TYR A 47 -0.41 -11.78 -9.78
CA TYR A 47 0.46 -12.31 -8.75
C TYR A 47 0.14 -13.81 -8.55
N PHE A 48 1.09 -14.55 -8.00
CA PHE A 48 1.01 -16.01 -7.88
C PHE A 48 1.01 -16.50 -6.43
N GLY A 49 1.29 -15.60 -5.48
CA GLY A 49 1.23 -15.86 -4.05
C GLY A 49 1.33 -14.55 -3.27
N LEU A 50 0.69 -14.54 -2.10
CA LEU A 50 0.78 -13.46 -1.12
C LEU A 50 1.08 -14.09 0.23
N ASP A 51 2.31 -13.92 0.70
CA ASP A 51 2.75 -14.41 2.01
C ASP A 51 2.84 -13.22 2.96
N ILE A 52 2.14 -13.30 4.09
CA ILE A 52 2.19 -12.30 5.16
C ILE A 52 2.83 -12.95 6.37
N ASP A 53 3.94 -12.39 6.83
CA ASP A 53 4.61 -12.83 8.03
C ASP A 53 3.81 -12.38 9.27
N PRO A 54 3.36 -13.30 10.12
CA PRO A 54 2.51 -12.97 11.28
C PRO A 54 3.26 -12.29 12.43
N VAL A 55 4.59 -12.18 12.36
CA VAL A 55 5.45 -11.64 13.41
C VAL A 55 6.09 -10.32 13.00
N SER A 56 6.62 -10.23 11.76
CA SER A 56 7.47 -9.10 11.34
C SER A 56 6.75 -8.00 10.56
N GLU A 57 5.43 -8.10 10.39
CA GLU A 57 4.60 -7.26 9.52
C GLU A 57 5.07 -7.24 8.05
N SER A 58 6.05 -8.07 7.69
CA SER A 58 6.54 -8.17 6.34
C SER A 58 5.58 -8.97 5.48
N PHE A 59 5.52 -8.64 4.20
CA PHE A 59 4.75 -9.42 3.24
C PHE A 59 5.50 -9.52 1.91
N VAL A 60 5.21 -10.59 1.18
CA VAL A 60 5.82 -10.91 -0.10
C VAL A 60 4.73 -11.18 -1.13
N VAL A 61 4.85 -10.53 -2.29
CA VAL A 61 4.02 -10.78 -3.47
C VAL A 61 4.86 -11.51 -4.50
N LEU A 62 4.49 -12.75 -4.83
CA LEU A 62 5.17 -13.54 -5.87
C LEU A 62 4.67 -13.10 -7.24
N LEU A 63 5.60 -12.79 -8.14
CA LEU A 63 5.34 -12.24 -9.47
C LEU A 63 5.37 -13.28 -10.59
N ASN A 64 5.75 -14.52 -10.26
CA ASN A 64 5.77 -15.65 -11.17
C ASN A 64 5.49 -16.96 -10.42
N PRO A 65 4.99 -18.01 -11.11
CA PRO A 65 4.69 -19.31 -10.49
C PRO A 65 5.90 -19.96 -9.82
N GLU A 66 7.10 -19.72 -10.35
CA GLU A 66 8.33 -20.32 -9.85
C GLU A 66 8.84 -19.68 -8.55
N GLY A 67 8.21 -18.59 -8.07
CA GLY A 67 8.59 -17.89 -6.84
C GLY A 67 9.93 -17.16 -6.88
N THR A 68 10.59 -17.11 -8.04
CA THR A 68 11.92 -16.51 -8.20
C THR A 68 11.90 -14.98 -8.37
N ARG A 69 10.74 -14.40 -8.71
CA ARG A 69 10.52 -12.97 -8.80
C ARG A 69 9.50 -12.57 -7.75
N LEU A 70 9.90 -11.67 -6.86
CA LEU A 70 9.06 -11.24 -5.75
C LEU A 70 9.16 -9.74 -5.51
N LEU A 71 8.10 -9.17 -4.94
CA LEU A 71 8.15 -7.89 -4.26
C LEU A 71 8.03 -8.13 -2.76
N ARG A 72 8.96 -7.61 -1.99
CA ARG A 72 8.89 -7.59 -0.52
C ARG A 72 8.52 -6.19 -0.05
N SER A 73 7.67 -6.12 0.96
CA SER A 73 7.36 -4.88 1.66
C SER A 73 6.98 -5.16 3.12
N TRP A 74 6.63 -4.11 3.84
CA TRP A 74 6.17 -4.16 5.23
C TRP A 74 4.86 -3.43 5.35
N ARG A 75 3.97 -3.96 6.20
CA ARG A 75 2.74 -3.27 6.55
C ARG A 75 3.09 -2.01 7.32
N HIS A 76 2.43 -0.92 6.97
CA HIS A 76 2.45 0.29 7.76
C HIS A 76 1.44 0.12 8.90
N VAL A 77 1.98 0.00 10.10
CA VAL A 77 1.23 -0.10 11.36
C VAL A 77 1.58 1.10 12.23
N GLU A 78 0.84 1.28 13.33
CA GLU A 78 1.20 2.26 14.36
C GLU A 78 2.65 1.99 14.84
N HIS A 79 3.46 3.04 14.98
CA HIS A 79 4.90 2.92 15.29
C HIS A 79 5.72 2.14 14.25
N CYS A 80 5.44 2.35 12.95
CA CYS A 80 6.15 1.67 11.86
C CYS A 80 7.67 1.92 11.86
N VAL A 81 8.45 0.90 12.21
CA VAL A 81 9.93 0.94 12.23
C VAL A 81 10.58 1.22 10.87
N GLN A 82 9.85 1.01 9.76
CA GLN A 82 10.37 1.19 8.40
C GLN A 82 10.36 2.64 7.93
N CYS A 83 9.43 3.46 8.44
CA CYS A 83 9.38 4.90 8.14
C CYS A 83 9.64 5.78 9.36
N GLY A 84 9.99 5.20 10.50
CA GLY A 84 10.28 5.92 11.74
C GLY A 84 9.11 6.06 12.71
N GLY A 85 7.88 5.70 12.32
CA GLY A 85 6.70 5.49 13.19
C GLY A 85 6.14 6.69 13.95
N GLU A 86 7.01 7.57 14.44
CA GLU A 86 6.73 8.89 15.00
C GLU A 86 7.08 9.94 13.94
N ALA A 87 6.20 10.15 12.96
CA ALA A 87 6.31 11.34 12.14
C ALA A 87 5.83 12.55 12.95
N THR A 88 6.61 12.97 13.95
CA THR A 88 6.57 14.36 14.42
C THR A 88 7.24 15.19 13.32
N ALA A 89 6.52 15.41 12.23
CA ALA A 89 6.93 16.38 11.23
C ALA A 89 6.50 17.76 11.74
N GLU A 90 7.42 18.73 11.72
CA GLU A 90 7.04 20.13 11.89
C GLU A 90 6.05 20.49 10.77
N LEU A 91 4.80 20.78 11.14
CA LEU A 91 3.82 21.36 10.25
C LEU A 91 3.91 22.87 10.34
N SER A 92 3.84 23.54 9.20
CA SER A 92 3.70 25.00 9.21
C SER A 92 2.34 25.39 9.82
N LEU A 93 2.27 26.53 10.50
CA LEU A 93 1.02 27.03 11.09
C LEU A 93 -0.08 27.23 10.04
N ASP A 94 0.29 27.41 8.77
CA ASP A 94 -0.66 27.59 7.67
C ASP A 94 -1.29 26.27 7.20
N GLU A 95 -0.55 25.16 7.24
CA GLU A 95 -1.09 23.81 6.98
C GLU A 95 -2.08 23.36 8.07
N LEU A 96 -1.85 23.74 9.33
CA LEU A 96 -2.80 23.47 10.42
C LEU A 96 -4.11 24.26 10.25
N ARG A 97 -4.01 25.52 9.80
CA ARG A 97 -5.19 26.39 9.60
C ARG A 97 -6.05 25.95 8.41
N SER A 98 -5.46 25.39 7.37
CA SER A 98 -6.19 24.88 6.21
C SER A 98 -6.93 23.58 6.55
N ALA A 99 -6.30 22.67 7.30
CA ALA A 99 -6.92 21.43 7.77
C ALA A 99 -8.10 21.65 8.74
N ALA A 100 -8.03 22.68 9.60
CA ALA A 100 -9.09 23.00 10.56
C ALA A 100 -10.36 23.62 9.94
N ARG A 101 -10.35 23.94 8.63
CA ARG A 101 -11.47 24.56 7.91
C ARG A 101 -12.16 23.61 6.92
N ALA A 102 -11.69 22.37 6.79
CA ALA A 102 -12.25 21.34 5.92
C ALA A 102 -13.27 20.47 6.63
#